data_AF-A0A442G4Z8-F1
#
_entry.id   AF-A0A442G4Z8-F1
#
_cell.length_a   1.000
_cell.length_b   1.000
_cell.length_c   1.000
_cell.angle_alpha   90.00
_cell.angle_beta   90.00
_cell.angle_gamma   90.00
#
_symmetry.space_group_name_H-M   'P 1'
#
loop_
_entity.id
_entity.type
_entity.pdbx_description
1 polymer ?
#
loop_
_entity_poly.entity_id
_entity_poly.type
_entity_poly.pdbx_seq_one_letter_code
_entity_poly.pdbx_strand_id
1 'polypeptide(L)'
;MTYSFQFCGHCLGGIVPNGSDIVVDPSLEIRPLDVVAVLLNAEAGGAFAGFINSIGSDGFLGVCKIYLGSHLSSRGETIHLVGQLNPPVISPIPASAIKAMHRCAEAGILANAPEHISEEDGAALELLVPFITSPLPLPPINSTWELRQ
;
A
#
# COMPACT_ATOMS: atom_id res chain seq x y z
N MET A 1 12.22 -9.34 10.82
CA MET A 1 12.06 -10.55 9.99
C MET A 1 11.31 -10.13 8.75
N THR A 2 11.83 -10.41 7.56
CA THR A 2 11.15 -10.12 6.30
C THR A 2 10.19 -11.26 5.95
N TYR A 3 9.18 -10.97 5.13
CA TYR A 3 8.32 -11.98 4.53
C TYR A 3 8.11 -11.68 3.05
N SER A 4 7.66 -12.67 2.29
CA SER A 4 7.36 -12.49 0.87
C SER A 4 5.99 -13.02 0.49
N PHE A 5 5.45 -12.48 -0.60
CA PHE A 5 4.25 -12.99 -1.25
C PHE A 5 4.31 -12.69 -2.75
N GLN A 6 3.55 -13.45 -3.53
CA GLN A 6 3.42 -13.20 -4.95
C GLN A 6 2.41 -12.09 -5.22
N PHE A 7 2.81 -11.06 -5.95
CA PHE A 7 1.90 -10.02 -6.41
C PHE A 7 1.07 -10.50 -7.60
N CYS A 8 -0.24 -10.50 -7.44
CA CYS A 8 -1.20 -10.86 -8.48
C CYS A 8 -2.02 -9.62 -8.88
N GLY A 9 -1.85 -9.16 -10.13
CA GLY A 9 -2.57 -8.04 -10.70
C GLY A 9 -1.68 -7.08 -11.48
N HIS A 10 -2.31 -6.05 -12.04
CA HIS A 10 -1.63 -5.02 -12.86
C HIS A 10 -1.77 -3.61 -12.27
N CYS A 11 -2.30 -3.47 -11.06
CA CYS A 11 -2.70 -2.16 -10.53
C CYS A 11 -1.52 -1.19 -10.30
N LEU A 12 -0.29 -1.69 -10.15
CA LEU A 12 0.91 -0.87 -10.03
C LEU A 12 1.66 -0.68 -11.35
N GLY A 13 1.07 -1.07 -12.48
CA GLY A 13 1.69 -0.90 -13.79
C GLY A 13 3.01 -1.65 -13.91
N GLY A 14 4.00 -1.04 -14.55
CA GLY A 14 5.35 -1.58 -14.70
C GLY A 14 6.19 -1.58 -13.43
N ILE A 15 5.76 -0.87 -12.38
CA ILE A 15 6.51 -0.76 -11.11
C ILE A 15 6.63 -2.13 -10.44
N VAL A 16 5.51 -2.84 -10.37
CA VAL A 16 5.46 -4.18 -9.82
C VAL A 16 4.81 -5.08 -10.86
N PRO A 17 5.61 -5.80 -11.66
CA PRO A 17 5.11 -6.73 -12.64
C PRO A 17 4.19 -7.78 -12.01
N ASN A 18 3.15 -8.17 -12.75
CA ASN A 18 2.31 -9.28 -12.34
C ASN A 18 3.13 -10.57 -12.19
N GLY A 19 2.92 -11.29 -11.09
CA GLY A 19 3.65 -12.51 -10.76
C GLY A 19 4.99 -12.30 -10.04
N SER A 20 5.39 -11.04 -9.78
CA SER A 20 6.60 -10.74 -9.02
C SER A 20 6.49 -11.22 -7.57
N ASP A 21 7.59 -11.78 -7.06
CA ASP A 21 7.76 -12.06 -5.63
C ASP A 21 8.15 -10.77 -4.91
N ILE A 22 7.31 -10.34 -3.97
CA ILE A 22 7.51 -9.09 -3.23
C ILE A 22 8.07 -9.39 -1.86
N VAL A 23 9.25 -8.87 -1.57
CA VAL A 23 9.85 -8.90 -0.23
C VAL A 23 9.38 -7.70 0.58
N VAL A 24 8.90 -7.94 1.79
CA VAL A 24 8.41 -6.93 2.73
C VAL A 24 9.27 -6.92 3.98
N ASP A 25 9.59 -5.72 4.46
CA ASP A 25 10.35 -5.52 5.69
C ASP A 25 9.54 -4.69 6.71
N PRO A 26 8.98 -5.34 7.74
CA PRO A 26 8.26 -4.71 8.85
C PRO A 26 9.11 -3.81 9.76
N SER A 27 10.43 -3.73 9.55
CA SER A 27 11.32 -2.84 10.32
C SER A 27 11.60 -1.51 9.62
N LEU A 28 11.28 -1.40 8.32
CA LEU A 28 11.52 -0.18 7.56
C LEU A 28 10.43 0.85 7.82
N GLU A 29 10.84 2.11 7.91
CA GLU A 29 9.93 3.25 7.83
C GLU A 29 9.26 3.31 6.45
N ILE A 30 8.03 3.79 6.44
CA ILE A 30 7.23 4.05 5.24
C ILE A 30 7.32 5.54 4.91
N ARG A 31 7.65 5.88 3.68
CA ARG A 31 7.71 7.25 3.16
C ARG A 31 6.74 7.40 1.98
N PRO A 32 6.33 8.63 1.65
CA PRO A 32 5.60 8.85 0.41
C PRO A 32 6.33 8.25 -0.78
N LEU A 33 5.55 7.68 -1.70
CA LEU A 33 6.00 6.98 -2.89
C LEU A 33 6.70 5.63 -2.65
N ASP A 34 6.75 5.15 -1.41
CA ASP A 34 7.08 3.74 -1.15
C ASP A 34 5.93 2.84 -1.58
N VAL A 35 6.28 1.68 -2.13
CA VAL A 35 5.32 0.57 -2.26
C VAL A 35 5.16 -0.10 -0.90
N VAL A 36 3.92 -0.25 -0.46
CA VAL A 36 3.55 -0.85 0.82
C VAL A 36 2.63 -2.04 0.61
N ALA A 37 2.84 -3.08 1.42
CA ALA A 37 1.85 -4.13 1.62
C ALA A 37 0.85 -3.66 2.68
N VAL A 38 -0.41 -3.51 2.29
CA VAL A 38 -1.49 -3.12 3.20
C VAL A 38 -2.33 -4.35 3.51
N LEU A 39 -2.37 -4.73 4.78
CA LEU A 39 -3.18 -5.82 5.27
C LEU A 39 -4.42 -5.26 5.92
N LEU A 40 -5.57 -5.61 5.35
CA LEU A 40 -6.84 -5.15 5.84
C LEU A 40 -7.30 -6.03 7.01
N ASN A 41 -7.98 -5.41 7.96
CA ASN A 41 -8.54 -6.11 9.10
C ASN A 41 -9.92 -6.70 8.73
N ALA A 42 -10.02 -8.01 8.48
CA ALA A 42 -11.30 -8.67 8.17
C ALA A 42 -12.40 -8.48 9.22
N GLU A 43 -12.02 -8.22 10.47
CA GLU A 43 -12.96 -7.93 11.55
C GLU A 43 -13.41 -6.47 11.58
N ALA A 44 -12.82 -5.61 10.73
CA ALA A 44 -13.26 -4.23 10.58
C ALA A 44 -14.65 -4.21 9.92
N GLY A 45 -15.67 -4.02 10.74
CA GLY A 45 -17.04 -3.78 10.27
C GLY A 45 -17.17 -2.47 9.49
N GLY A 46 -18.37 -2.21 8.97
CA GLY A 46 -18.70 -0.95 8.29
C GLY A 46 -18.35 -0.92 6.80
N ALA A 47 -18.08 0.28 6.27
CA ALA A 47 -17.98 0.52 4.82
C ALA A 47 -16.83 -0.27 4.13
N PHE A 48 -15.80 -0.66 4.89
CA PHE A 48 -14.67 -1.43 4.37
C PHE A 48 -14.89 -2.95 4.41
N ALA A 49 -15.84 -3.45 5.20
CA ALA A 49 -16.12 -4.88 5.29
C ALA A 49 -16.46 -5.49 3.92
N GLY A 50 -17.24 -4.77 3.09
CA GLY A 50 -17.56 -5.22 1.74
C GLY A 50 -16.34 -5.31 0.81
N PHE A 51 -15.42 -4.35 0.91
CA PHE A 51 -14.15 -4.37 0.16
C PHE A 51 -13.28 -5.55 0.61
N ILE A 52 -13.13 -5.74 1.92
CA ILE A 52 -12.31 -6.81 2.49
C ILE A 52 -12.86 -8.19 2.11
N ASN A 53 -14.19 -8.37 2.20
CA ASN A 53 -14.86 -9.62 1.83
C ASN A 53 -14.83 -9.89 0.31
N SER A 54 -14.67 -8.86 -0.52
CA SER A 54 -14.58 -9.03 -1.98
C SER A 54 -13.21 -9.51 -2.46
N ILE A 55 -12.18 -9.42 -1.62
CA ILE A 55 -10.78 -9.68 -1.98
C ILE A 55 -10.36 -11.14 -1.66
N GLY A 56 -11.15 -11.91 -0.90
CA GLY A 56 -10.92 -13.35 -0.70
C GLY A 56 -11.65 -13.92 0.52
N SER A 57 -11.89 -15.23 0.52
CA SER A 57 -12.64 -15.95 1.58
C SER A 57 -11.91 -16.09 2.92
N ASP A 58 -10.60 -15.83 2.98
CA ASP A 58 -9.77 -16.08 4.16
C ASP A 58 -9.27 -14.80 4.86
N GLY A 59 -9.84 -13.64 4.55
CA GLY A 59 -9.76 -12.43 5.38
C GLY A 59 -8.38 -11.74 5.47
N PHE A 60 -7.34 -12.26 4.82
CA PHE A 60 -6.02 -11.62 4.80
C PHE A 60 -5.40 -11.66 3.41
N LEU A 61 -5.67 -10.62 2.61
CA LEU A 61 -4.92 -10.33 1.40
C LEU A 61 -4.18 -9.01 1.60
N GLY A 62 -2.86 -9.07 1.58
CA GLY A 62 -2.03 -7.88 1.45
C GLY A 62 -2.20 -7.30 0.05
N VAL A 63 -2.64 -6.05 -0.07
CA VAL A 63 -2.60 -5.34 -1.36
C VAL A 63 -1.35 -4.49 -1.44
N CYS A 64 -0.58 -4.61 -2.53
CA CYS A 64 0.49 -3.66 -2.82
C CYS A 64 -0.11 -2.35 -3.30
N LYS A 65 0.25 -1.24 -2.66
CA LYS A 65 -0.16 0.12 -3.05
C LYS A 65 0.99 1.10 -2.87
N ILE A 66 0.90 2.25 -3.53
CA ILE A 66 1.86 3.36 -3.36
C ILE A 66 1.41 4.19 -2.16
N TYR A 67 2.24 4.37 -1.14
CA TYR A 67 1.88 5.22 -0.01
C TYR A 67 1.95 6.70 -0.40
N LEU A 68 0.88 7.47 -0.17
CA LEU A 68 0.82 8.90 -0.49
C LEU A 68 0.92 9.77 0.78
N GLY A 69 0.60 9.22 1.94
CA GLY A 69 0.65 9.93 3.20
C GLY A 69 -0.53 9.58 4.10
N SER A 70 -0.74 10.42 5.11
CA SER A 70 -1.88 10.31 6.01
C SER A 70 -2.36 11.69 6.44
N HIS A 71 -3.58 11.77 6.93
CA HIS A 71 -4.11 12.95 7.60
C HIS A 71 -5.06 12.55 8.73
N LEU A 72 -5.29 13.47 9.67
CA LEU A 72 -6.29 13.29 10.72
C LEU A 72 -7.64 13.77 10.20
N SER A 73 -8.65 12.89 10.23
CA SER A 73 -10.02 13.27 9.89
C SER A 73 -10.62 14.21 10.94
N SER A 74 -11.72 14.89 10.61
CA SER A 74 -12.50 15.70 11.56
C SER A 74 -13.07 14.91 12.73
N ARG A 75 -13.05 13.57 12.64
CA ARG A 75 -13.47 12.64 13.70
C ARG A 75 -12.32 12.15 14.58
N GLY A 76 -11.09 12.64 14.36
CA GLY A 76 -9.91 12.21 15.12
C GLY A 76 -9.35 10.86 14.69
N GLU A 77 -9.82 10.28 13.58
CA GLU A 77 -9.28 9.04 13.02
C GLU A 77 -8.22 9.36 11.97
N THR A 78 -7.06 8.69 12.06
CA THR A 78 -6.03 8.74 11.02
C THR A 78 -6.51 8.03 9.76
N ILE A 79 -6.45 8.72 8.63
CA ILE A 79 -6.73 8.16 7.30
C ILE A 79 -5.42 8.08 6.53
N HIS A 80 -5.04 6.87 6.10
CA HIS A 80 -3.90 6.64 5.23
C HIS A 80 -4.37 6.74 3.77
N LEU A 81 -3.61 7.46 2.95
CA LEU A 81 -3.85 7.60 1.52
C LEU A 81 -2.89 6.67 0.79
N VAL A 82 -3.44 5.76 -0.01
CA VAL A 82 -2.65 4.88 -0.87
C VAL A 82 -3.12 4.97 -2.32
N GLY A 83 -2.20 4.75 -3.25
CA GLY A 83 -2.40 4.91 -4.67
C GLY A 83 -2.14 3.64 -5.47
N GLN A 84 -2.62 3.66 -6.71
CA GLN A 84 -2.30 2.70 -7.76
C GLN A 84 -2.26 3.43 -9.11
N LEU A 85 -1.67 2.82 -10.14
CA LEU A 85 -1.45 3.46 -11.44
C LEU A 85 -2.41 2.98 -12.54
N ASN A 86 -2.92 1.75 -12.45
CA ASN A 86 -3.77 1.18 -13.50
C ASN A 86 -5.09 0.62 -12.94
N PRO A 87 -6.21 1.38 -13.02
CA PRO A 87 -6.25 2.82 -13.34
C PRO A 87 -5.67 3.68 -12.20
N PRO A 88 -5.32 4.96 -12.45
CA PRO A 88 -4.85 5.88 -11.42
C PRO A 88 -5.97 6.13 -10.41
N VAL A 89 -5.77 5.67 -9.18
CA VAL A 89 -6.79 5.73 -8.12
C VAL A 89 -6.13 6.05 -6.78
N ILE A 90 -6.80 6.87 -5.99
CA ILE A 90 -6.48 7.12 -4.59
C ILE A 90 -7.52 6.41 -3.73
N SER A 91 -7.03 5.60 -2.80
CA SER A 91 -7.84 4.88 -1.83
C SER A 91 -7.53 5.40 -0.43
N PRO A 92 -8.44 6.16 0.20
CA PRO A 92 -8.35 6.47 1.62
C PRO A 92 -8.70 5.21 2.43
N ILE A 93 -7.85 4.87 3.39
CA ILE A 93 -8.05 3.72 4.29
C ILE A 93 -7.95 4.20 5.74
N PRO A 94 -9.02 4.08 6.55
CA PRO A 94 -8.96 4.42 7.96
C PRO A 94 -8.02 3.47 8.70
N ALA A 95 -7.28 3.98 9.68
CA ALA A 95 -6.35 3.18 10.46
C ALA A 95 -7.03 1.99 11.14
N SER A 96 -8.30 2.11 11.53
CA SER A 96 -9.10 1.02 12.11
C SER A 96 -9.33 -0.17 11.17
N ALA A 97 -9.27 0.06 9.86
CA ALA A 97 -9.39 -0.98 8.83
C ALA A 97 -8.05 -1.63 8.46
N ILE A 98 -6.92 -1.16 9.00
CA ILE A 98 -5.58 -1.68 8.71
C ILE A 98 -5.15 -2.60 9.85
N LYS A 99 -4.91 -3.88 9.53
CA LYS A 99 -4.33 -4.86 10.45
C LYS A 99 -2.82 -4.67 10.59
N ALA A 100 -2.15 -4.44 9.47
CA ALA A 100 -0.73 -4.16 9.37
C ALA A 100 -0.43 -3.40 8.07
N MET A 101 0.63 -2.62 8.05
CA MET A 101 1.11 -1.94 6.84
C MET A 101 2.62 -1.82 6.91
N HIS A 102 3.30 -2.41 5.93
CA HIS A 102 4.75 -2.55 5.90
C HIS A 102 5.29 -2.17 4.53
N ARG A 103 6.53 -1.68 4.49
CA ARG A 103 7.19 -1.30 3.25
C ARG A 103 7.71 -2.53 2.51
N CYS A 104 7.53 -2.56 1.19
CA CYS A 104 8.18 -3.52 0.31
C CYS A 104 9.67 -3.14 0.17
N ALA A 105 10.57 -4.05 0.56
CA ALA A 105 12.00 -3.79 0.72
C ALA A 105 12.69 -3.47 -0.62
N GLU A 106 12.34 -4.23 -1.67
CA GLU A 106 13.00 -4.16 -2.99
C GLU A 106 12.30 -3.19 -3.95
N ALA A 107 11.00 -2.92 -3.76
CA ALA A 107 10.25 -1.92 -4.52
C ALA A 107 10.40 -0.50 -3.95
N GLY A 108 11.51 -0.23 -3.23
CA GLY A 108 11.76 1.02 -2.51
C GLY A 108 11.61 2.27 -3.38
N ILE A 109 11.12 3.36 -2.77
CA ILE A 109 10.81 4.68 -3.34
C ILE A 109 10.89 4.73 -4.88
N LEU A 110 9.72 4.77 -5.53
CA LEU A 110 9.55 4.95 -6.97
C LEU A 110 10.46 6.00 -7.63
N ALA A 111 10.88 7.01 -6.87
CA ALA A 111 11.82 8.03 -7.28
C ALA A 111 13.21 7.50 -7.72
N ASN A 112 13.58 6.28 -7.36
CA ASN A 112 14.93 5.73 -7.62
C ASN A 112 14.99 4.75 -8.82
N ALA A 113 13.88 4.44 -9.48
CA ALA A 113 13.84 3.54 -10.65
C ALA A 113 13.15 4.17 -11.88
N PRO A 114 13.55 5.38 -12.33
CA PRO A 114 12.92 6.04 -13.47
C PRO A 114 13.08 5.28 -14.80
N GLU A 115 14.08 4.40 -14.91
CA GLU A 115 14.35 3.61 -16.12
C GLU A 115 13.33 2.49 -16.40
N HIS A 116 12.44 2.19 -15.44
CA HIS A 116 11.46 1.10 -15.52
C HIS A 116 10.00 1.57 -15.48
N ILE A 117 9.74 2.87 -15.41
CA ILE A 117 8.39 3.43 -15.41
C ILE A 117 8.02 3.75 -16.86
N SER A 118 6.94 3.15 -17.37
CA SER A 118 6.41 3.48 -18.69
C SER A 118 5.90 4.94 -18.74
N GLU A 119 5.78 5.54 -19.93
CA GLU A 119 5.19 6.88 -20.04
C GLU A 119 3.76 6.94 -19.44
N GLU A 120 2.99 5.87 -19.61
CA GLU A 120 1.65 5.75 -19.05
C GLU A 120 1.67 5.73 -17.52
N ASP A 121 2.59 4.96 -16.92
CA ASP A 121 2.77 4.89 -15.47
C ASP A 121 3.28 6.22 -14.90
N GLY A 122 4.15 6.92 -15.65
CA GLY A 122 4.61 8.26 -15.31
C GLY A 122 3.47 9.27 -15.27
N ALA A 123 2.63 9.29 -16.31
CA ALA A 123 1.44 10.15 -16.36
C ALA A 123 0.44 9.80 -15.24
N ALA A 124 0.24 8.52 -14.94
CA ALA A 124 -0.60 8.09 -13.82
C ALA A 124 -0.05 8.56 -12.47
N LEU A 125 1.28 8.50 -12.28
CA LEU A 125 1.94 8.97 -11.07
C LEU A 125 1.80 10.49 -10.90
N GLU A 126 1.90 11.27 -11.98
CA GLU A 126 1.68 12.72 -11.97
C GLU A 126 0.28 13.09 -11.46
N LEU A 127 -0.75 12.26 -11.73
CA LEU A 127 -2.09 12.46 -11.20
C LEU A 127 -2.18 12.21 -9.67
N LEU A 128 -1.28 11.41 -9.11
CA LEU A 128 -1.23 11.11 -7.67
C LEU A 128 -0.40 12.13 -6.87
N VAL A 129 0.63 12.73 -7.48
CA VAL A 129 1.57 13.66 -6.83
C VAL A 129 0.88 14.78 -6.02
N PRO A 130 -0.20 15.44 -6.50
CA PRO A 130 -0.88 16.48 -5.74
C PRO A 130 -1.48 16.03 -4.39
N PHE A 131 -1.64 14.72 -4.19
CA PHE A 131 -2.27 14.15 -3.00
C PHE A 131 -1.26 13.61 -1.98
N ILE A 132 0.02 13.91 -2.14
CA ILE A 132 1.04 13.58 -1.16
C ILE A 132 0.90 14.51 0.05
N THR A 133 0.60 13.98 1.24
CA THR A 133 0.21 14.81 2.41
C THR A 133 1.22 14.86 3.56
N SER A 134 2.13 13.90 3.70
CA SER A 134 3.04 13.85 4.86
C SER A 134 4.50 13.70 4.42
N PRO A 135 5.38 14.68 4.70
CA PRO A 135 6.82 14.51 4.47
C PRO A 135 7.51 13.66 5.55
N LEU A 136 6.84 13.39 6.67
CA LEU A 136 7.42 12.62 7.78
C LEU A 136 7.32 11.12 7.51
N PRO A 137 8.40 10.36 7.75
CA PRO A 137 8.35 8.91 7.75
C PRO A 137 7.32 8.39 8.77
N LEU A 138 6.55 7.40 8.34
CA LEU A 138 5.60 6.67 9.17
C LEU A 138 6.27 5.38 9.67
N PRO A 139 6.23 5.06 10.97
CA PRO A 139 6.64 3.75 11.45
C PRO A 139 5.72 2.64 10.88
N PRO A 140 6.23 1.42 10.72
CA PRO A 140 5.42 0.28 10.29
C PRO A 140 4.20 0.09 11.19
N ILE A 141 3.03 -0.13 10.60
CA ILE A 141 1.80 -0.41 11.37
C ILE A 141 1.83 -1.89 11.73
N ASN A 142 1.88 -2.17 13.03
CA ASN A 142 1.90 -3.53 13.60
C ASN A 142 3.08 -4.39 13.11
N SER A 143 4.30 -3.94 13.41
CA SER A 143 5.57 -4.55 12.97
C SER A 143 5.80 -6.00 13.42
N THR A 144 5.06 -6.48 14.42
CA THR A 144 5.13 -7.87 14.89
C THR A 144 4.10 -8.77 14.20
N TRP A 145 3.36 -8.26 13.20
CA TRP A 145 2.45 -9.08 12.42
C TRP A 145 3.23 -10.08 11.55
N GLU A 146 2.80 -11.34 11.60
CA GLU A 146 3.41 -12.44 10.85
C GLU A 146 2.39 -13.05 9.87
N LEU A 147 2.85 -13.35 8.66
CA LEU A 147 2.08 -14.10 7.66
C LEU A 147 2.00 -15.54 8.16
N ARG A 148 0.84 -15.96 8.70
CA ARG A 148 0.63 -17.38 9.02
C ARG A 148 0.73 -18.17 7.72
N GLN A 149 1.74 -19.05 7.64
CA GLN A 149 1.90 -20.02 6.56
C GLN A 149 0.78 -21.07 6.59
#